data_AF-A0A3D5SYA1-F1
#
_entry.id   AF-A0A3D5SYA1-F1
#
_cell.length_a   1.000
_cell.length_b   1.000
_cell.length_c   1.000
_cell.angle_alpha   90.00
_cell.angle_beta   90.00
_cell.angle_gamma   90.00
#
_symmetry.space_group_name_H-M   'P 1'
#
loop_
_entity.id
_entity.type
_entity.pdbx_description
1 polymer ?
#
loop_
_entity_poly.entity_id
_entity_poly.type
_entity_poly.pdbx_seq_one_letter_code
_entity_poly.pdbx_strand_id
1 'polypeptide(L)'
;MAARNPQRWTVIALAILVGLVVLFTGALYFGARALKGKVEQALGPESEIGEIRLGLTAVEVLGLRIQAPPGWPAPDTLRAERIRIAPDLRGLLSARVNISSIFVEGAYVSALRSKEGKLHIVPSLLDKKDDGTGKGAEVGIGAIELKDGVLEFFDATVRKPPHRIRLEQLQARVTDLHLPDPGARSKLHLDGVLKGVRSDGKIRIDGWMAFASRDSELRNTLRGVDLVALQPYLLKASETGVRKGTLDLDLQSTVKANHLHAPGSLTLNGLELESGGTFMGMPRAAVVGLMKDSHDRITVRFVLDGKLDDPNFKLNEGLFTRVASSLGDVLGVSVEGLAKAAGGIGRKGVEAAGGAAAGIGKAVRGIFGR
;
A
#
# COMPACT_ATOMS: atom_id res chain seq x y z
N MET A 1 -16.47 79.90 -0.69
CA MET A 1 -16.27 78.54 -1.22
C MET A 1 -14.87 78.10 -0.84
N ALA A 2 -14.72 77.26 0.19
CA ALA A 2 -13.40 76.81 0.66
C ALA A 2 -12.89 75.68 -0.24
N ALA A 3 -11.75 75.89 -0.90
CA ALA A 3 -11.11 74.90 -1.75
C ALA A 3 -10.67 73.69 -0.93
N ARG A 4 -11.40 72.57 -1.06
CA ARG A 4 -11.11 71.29 -0.42
C ARG A 4 -9.83 70.73 -1.05
N ASN A 5 -8.70 70.87 -0.34
CA ASN A 5 -7.38 70.50 -0.83
C ASN A 5 -7.30 68.97 -1.05
N PRO A 6 -7.34 68.47 -2.30
CA PRO A 6 -7.45 67.04 -2.60
C PRO A 6 -6.21 66.25 -2.17
N GLN A 7 -5.06 66.94 -2.06
CA GLN A 7 -3.76 66.36 -1.70
C GLN A 7 -3.69 65.89 -0.24
N ARG A 8 -4.49 66.48 0.66
CA ARG A 8 -4.56 66.03 2.06
C ARG A 8 -5.40 64.76 2.22
N TRP A 9 -6.47 64.63 1.45
CA TRP A 9 -7.33 63.44 1.49
C TRP A 9 -6.65 62.21 0.89
N THR A 10 -5.83 62.39 -0.14
CA THR A 10 -5.00 61.30 -0.71
C THR A 10 -3.94 60.81 0.27
N VAL A 11 -3.28 61.71 1.02
CA VAL A 11 -2.29 61.34 2.03
C VAL A 11 -2.93 60.59 3.21
N ILE A 12 -4.12 61.02 3.65
CA ILE A 12 -4.87 60.34 4.71
C ILE A 12 -5.34 58.95 4.25
N ALA A 13 -5.86 58.82 3.03
CA ALA A 13 -6.29 57.54 2.47
C ALA A 13 -5.11 56.55 2.34
N LEU A 14 -3.94 57.03 1.92
CA LEU A 14 -2.73 56.21 1.83
C LEU A 14 -2.23 55.76 3.21
N ALA A 15 -2.26 56.64 4.21
CA ALA A 15 -1.87 56.29 5.57
C ALA A 15 -2.80 55.23 6.20
N ILE A 16 -4.11 55.32 5.92
CA ILE A 16 -5.09 54.32 6.36
C ILE A 16 -4.86 52.98 5.65
N LEU A 17 -4.59 53.01 4.34
CA LEU A 17 -4.27 51.80 3.57
C LEU A 17 -3.01 51.11 4.11
N VAL A 18 -1.94 51.87 4.37
CA VAL A 18 -0.70 51.33 4.95
C VAL A 18 -0.93 50.80 6.36
N GLY A 19 -1.71 51.50 7.19
CA GLY A 19 -2.10 51.02 8.52
C GLY A 19 -2.90 49.73 8.48
N LEU A 20 -3.86 49.60 7.55
CA LEU A 20 -4.63 48.37 7.32
C LEU A 20 -3.74 47.24 6.81
N VAL A 21 -2.80 47.51 5.91
CA VAL A 21 -1.83 46.52 5.44
C VAL A 21 -0.93 46.04 6.58
N VAL A 22 -0.42 46.94 7.42
CA VAL A 22 0.41 46.60 8.59
C VAL A 22 -0.40 45.81 9.62
N LEU A 23 -1.63 46.21 9.92
CA LEU A 23 -2.53 45.48 10.85
C LEU A 23 -2.89 44.10 10.30
N PHE A 24 -3.22 44.01 9.01
CA PHE A 24 -3.54 42.75 8.35
C PHE A 24 -2.34 41.81 8.33
N THR A 25 -1.15 42.32 7.99
CA THR A 25 0.11 41.56 8.00
C THR A 25 0.49 41.12 9.41
N GLY A 26 0.30 41.99 10.41
CA GLY A 26 0.49 41.68 11.82
C GLY A 26 -0.47 40.59 12.30
N ALA A 27 -1.76 40.69 11.95
CA ALA A 27 -2.76 39.67 12.29
C ALA A 27 -2.44 38.32 11.66
N LEU A 28 -1.98 38.29 10.40
CA LEU A 28 -1.50 37.07 9.75
C LEU A 28 -0.27 36.50 10.46
N TYR A 29 0.69 37.35 10.87
CA TYR A 29 1.89 36.91 11.58
C TYR A 29 1.58 36.30 12.96
N PHE A 30 0.79 37.00 13.78
CA PHE A 30 0.38 36.49 15.10
C PHE A 30 -0.55 35.28 14.99
N GLY A 31 -1.46 35.28 14.01
CA GLY A 31 -2.33 34.16 13.71
C GLY A 31 -1.55 32.91 13.30
N ALA A 32 -0.52 33.05 12.46
CA ALA A 32 0.35 31.95 12.05
C ALA A 32 1.10 31.34 13.24
N ARG A 33 1.61 32.19 14.14
CA ARG A 33 2.34 31.76 15.33
C ARG A 33 1.44 31.07 16.35
N ALA A 34 0.23 31.58 16.55
CA ALA A 34 -0.78 30.96 17.40
C ALA A 34 -1.27 29.62 16.82
N LEU A 35 -1.45 29.56 15.49
CA LEU A 35 -1.83 28.34 14.80
C LEU A 35 -0.73 27.28 14.92
N LYS A 36 0.55 27.68 14.76
CA LYS A 36 1.69 26.78 14.94
C LYS A 36 1.67 26.08 16.29
N GLY A 37 1.56 26.83 17.39
CA GLY A 37 1.52 26.24 18.73
C GLY A 37 0.33 25.29 18.93
N LYS A 38 -0.85 25.62 18.38
CA LYS A 38 -2.02 24.73 18.44
C LYS A 38 -1.85 23.46 17.62
N VAL A 39 -1.26 23.56 16.42
CA VAL A 39 -1.02 22.41 15.56
C VAL A 39 0.03 21.48 16.16
N GLU A 40 1.14 22.02 16.68
CA GLU A 40 2.16 21.22 17.40
C GLU A 40 1.55 20.53 18.64
N GLN A 41 0.74 21.25 19.42
CA GLN A 41 0.02 20.66 20.56
C GLN A 41 -0.95 19.54 20.13
N ALA A 42 -1.63 19.70 18.99
CA ALA A 42 -2.55 18.70 18.45
C ALA A 42 -1.81 17.46 17.93
N LEU A 43 -0.71 17.66 17.21
CA LEU A 43 0.12 16.59 16.65
C LEU A 43 0.95 15.85 17.72
N GLY A 44 1.15 16.47 18.89
CA GLY A 44 1.80 15.87 20.05
C GLY A 44 3.24 16.34 20.26
N PRO A 45 3.85 15.98 21.41
CA PRO A 45 5.15 16.51 21.83
C PRO A 45 6.32 16.10 20.92
N GLU A 46 6.17 15.01 20.17
CA GLU A 46 7.18 14.51 19.22
C GLU A 46 7.10 15.23 17.86
N SER A 47 6.22 16.22 17.72
CA SER A 47 6.03 16.97 16.48
C SER A 47 6.81 18.29 16.49
N GLU A 48 7.45 18.57 15.37
CA GLU A 48 8.16 19.80 15.10
C GLU A 48 7.64 20.38 13.79
N ILE A 49 7.34 21.67 13.79
CA ILE A 49 7.01 22.41 12.57
C ILE A 49 8.06 23.49 12.37
N GLY A 50 8.64 23.56 11.17
CA GLY A 50 9.53 24.66 10.80
C GLY A 50 8.78 26.00 10.80
N GLU A 51 7.87 26.16 9.84
CA GLU A 51 7.13 27.40 9.60
C GLU A 51 5.68 27.11 9.21
N ILE A 52 4.75 27.98 9.62
CA ILE A 52 3.40 28.03 9.06
C ILE A 52 3.22 29.37 8.36
N ARG A 53 2.86 29.34 7.07
CA ARG A 53 2.54 30.52 6.27
C ARG A 53 1.04 30.58 6.04
N LEU A 54 0.44 31.71 6.42
CA LEU A 54 -0.96 31.99 6.12
C LEU A 54 -1.03 32.80 4.82
N GLY A 55 -1.47 32.15 3.75
CA GLY A 55 -1.84 32.83 2.50
C GLY A 55 -3.31 33.24 2.51
N LEU A 56 -3.71 34.08 1.55
CA LEU A 56 -5.10 34.53 1.41
C LEU A 56 -6.10 33.39 1.17
N THR A 57 -5.65 32.32 0.50
CA THR A 57 -6.51 31.21 0.05
C THR A 57 -6.02 29.84 0.52
N ALA A 58 -4.90 29.78 1.24
CA ALA A 58 -4.31 28.52 1.67
C ALA A 58 -3.41 28.72 2.89
N VAL A 59 -3.30 27.68 3.71
CA VAL A 59 -2.32 27.56 4.78
C VAL A 59 -1.20 26.64 4.30
N GLU A 60 0.06 27.05 4.46
CA GLU A 60 1.21 26.22 4.15
C GLU A 60 1.98 25.87 5.42
N VAL A 61 2.28 24.59 5.61
CA VAL A 61 3.14 24.08 6.68
C VAL A 61 4.44 23.62 6.03
N LEU A 62 5.56 24.15 6.51
CA LEU A 62 6.89 23.87 5.98
C LEU A 62 7.73 23.13 7.03
N GLY A 63 8.41 22.08 6.59
CA GLY A 63 9.28 21.28 7.45
C GLY A 63 8.52 20.65 8.61
N LEU A 64 7.44 19.92 8.32
CA LEU A 64 6.78 19.09 9.32
C LEU A 64 7.64 17.87 9.61
N ARG A 65 7.85 17.56 10.88
CA ARG A 65 8.54 16.37 11.35
C ARG A 65 7.82 15.79 12.56
N ILE A 66 7.65 14.49 12.58
CA ILE A 66 7.19 13.73 13.74
C ILE A 66 8.27 12.70 14.04
N GLN A 67 8.96 12.91 15.15
CA GLN A 67 10.01 12.02 15.61
C GLN A 67 9.43 10.64 15.94
N ALA A 68 10.26 9.62 15.79
CA ALA A 68 9.85 8.27 16.07
C ALA A 68 9.96 7.95 17.57
N PRO A 69 9.01 7.19 18.14
CA PRO A 69 9.10 6.77 19.53
C PRO A 69 10.29 5.79 19.74
N PRO A 70 10.78 5.62 20.98
CA PRO A 70 11.84 4.65 21.28
C PRO A 70 11.51 3.24 20.78
N GLY A 71 12.47 2.59 20.12
CA GLY A 71 12.31 1.25 19.55
C GLY A 71 11.74 1.19 18.14
N TRP A 72 11.44 2.34 17.53
CA TRP A 72 11.05 2.43 16.12
C TRP A 72 12.25 2.19 15.19
N PRO A 73 12.06 1.55 14.02
CA PRO A 73 13.15 1.17 13.11
C PRO A 73 13.71 2.33 12.26
N ALA A 74 13.20 3.55 12.44
CA ALA A 74 13.58 4.76 11.71
C ALA A 74 13.64 5.96 12.67
N PRO A 75 14.37 7.04 12.35
CA PRO A 75 14.44 8.23 13.22
C PRO A 75 13.12 9.00 13.29
N ASP A 76 12.33 8.95 12.21
CA ASP A 76 11.09 9.71 12.07
C ASP A 76 9.94 8.78 11.68
N THR A 77 8.73 9.06 12.18
CA THR A 77 7.50 8.39 11.76
C THR A 77 6.86 9.07 10.55
N LEU A 78 6.93 10.40 10.51
CA LEU A 78 6.42 11.21 9.43
C LEU A 78 7.28 12.46 9.22
N ARG A 79 7.52 12.85 7.98
CA ARG A 79 8.02 14.18 7.60
C ARG A 79 7.32 14.68 6.36
N ALA A 80 7.27 15.98 6.17
CA ALA A 80 6.88 16.60 4.91
C ALA A 80 7.62 17.93 4.75
N GLU A 81 8.17 18.16 3.56
CA GLU A 81 8.85 19.41 3.24
C GLU A 81 7.85 20.55 3.16
N ARG A 82 6.71 20.30 2.50
CA ARG A 82 5.63 21.28 2.35
C ARG A 82 4.27 20.60 2.34
N ILE A 83 3.35 21.14 3.12
CA ILE A 83 1.92 20.80 3.09
C ILE A 83 1.16 22.07 2.81
N ARG A 84 0.35 22.09 1.76
CA ARG A 84 -0.53 23.21 1.42
C ARG A 84 -1.98 22.76 1.56
N ILE A 85 -2.73 23.45 2.40
CA ILE A 85 -4.14 23.17 2.69
C ILE A 85 -4.96 24.36 2.22
N ALA A 86 -5.81 24.15 1.22
CA ALA A 86 -6.70 25.18 0.70
C ALA A 86 -8.14 24.91 1.16
N PRO A 87 -8.71 25.71 2.07
CA PRO A 87 -10.12 25.56 2.47
C PRO A 87 -11.07 25.94 1.33
N ASP A 88 -12.29 25.42 1.35
CA ASP A 88 -13.36 25.92 0.49
C ASP A 88 -13.93 27.23 1.08
N LEU A 89 -13.45 28.36 0.57
CA LEU A 89 -13.86 29.68 1.04
C LEU A 89 -15.36 29.98 0.82
N ARG A 90 -16.01 29.34 -0.16
CA ARG A 90 -17.45 29.49 -0.37
C ARG A 90 -18.24 28.67 0.65
N GLY A 91 -17.72 27.50 0.99
CA GLY A 91 -18.26 26.58 1.99
C GLY A 91 -18.11 27.05 3.44
N LEU A 92 -17.18 27.98 3.75
CA LEU A 92 -16.99 28.51 5.11
C LEU A 92 -18.19 29.31 5.66
N LEU A 93 -19.12 29.75 4.80
CA LEU A 93 -20.39 30.34 5.21
C LEU A 93 -21.44 29.28 5.62
N SER A 94 -21.17 28.01 5.33
CA SER A 94 -21.98 26.87 5.74
C SER A 94 -21.41 26.23 7.00
N ALA A 95 -22.23 25.50 7.76
CA ALA A 95 -21.80 24.80 8.96
C ALA A 95 -20.89 23.57 8.69
N ARG A 96 -20.46 23.34 7.44
CA ARG A 96 -19.63 22.19 7.04
C ARG A 96 -18.20 22.61 6.76
N VAL A 97 -17.24 21.88 7.32
CA VAL A 97 -15.81 22.11 7.07
C VAL A 97 -15.42 21.38 5.78
N ASN A 98 -15.28 22.16 4.71
CA ASN A 98 -14.84 21.64 3.41
C ASN A 98 -13.42 22.12 3.11
N ILE A 99 -12.56 21.19 2.70
CA ILE A 99 -11.21 21.45 2.23
C ILE A 99 -11.22 21.22 0.71
N SER A 100 -10.87 22.24 -0.06
CA SER A 100 -10.82 22.10 -1.52
C SER A 100 -9.67 21.19 -1.96
N SER A 101 -8.47 21.40 -1.39
CA SER A 101 -7.31 20.58 -1.72
C SER A 101 -6.29 20.52 -0.58
N ILE A 102 -5.64 19.37 -0.44
CA ILE A 102 -4.42 19.16 0.35
C ILE A 102 -3.33 18.72 -0.62
N PHE A 103 -2.20 19.43 -0.64
CA PHE A 103 -1.03 19.07 -1.43
C PHE A 103 0.15 18.85 -0.50
N VAL A 104 0.83 17.72 -0.62
CA VAL A 104 1.98 17.33 0.19
C VAL A 104 3.16 17.07 -0.72
N GLU A 105 4.28 17.73 -0.47
CA GLU A 105 5.53 17.57 -1.21
C GLU A 105 6.64 17.05 -0.29
N GLY A 106 7.44 16.11 -0.81
CA GLY A 106 8.58 15.55 -0.10
C GLY A 106 8.18 14.82 1.18
N ALA A 107 7.04 14.10 1.16
CA ALA A 107 6.61 13.36 2.35
C ALA A 107 7.52 12.16 2.58
N TYR A 108 7.84 11.89 3.84
CA TYR A 108 8.44 10.64 4.28
C TYR A 108 7.53 10.01 5.33
N VAL A 109 7.18 8.74 5.15
CA VAL A 109 6.41 7.97 6.13
C VAL A 109 7.15 6.68 6.43
N SER A 110 7.25 6.31 7.70
CA SER A 110 7.65 4.96 8.08
C SER A 110 6.48 4.21 8.70
N ALA A 111 6.36 2.94 8.33
CA ALA A 111 5.31 2.03 8.74
C ALA A 111 5.94 0.76 9.30
N LEU A 112 5.46 0.29 10.45
CA LEU A 112 5.96 -0.91 11.10
C LEU A 112 4.84 -1.94 11.24
N ARG A 113 5.02 -3.12 10.65
CA ARG A 113 4.22 -4.29 11.00
C ARG A 113 4.90 -5.02 12.16
N SER A 114 4.21 -5.10 13.30
CA SER A 114 4.68 -5.79 14.50
C SER A 114 4.74 -7.31 14.28
N LYS A 115 5.33 -8.05 15.23
CA LYS A 115 5.41 -9.51 15.15
C LYS A 115 4.03 -10.17 15.21
N GLU A 116 3.08 -9.50 15.85
CA GLU A 116 1.68 -9.88 15.97
C GLU A 116 0.87 -9.54 14.69
N GLY A 117 1.53 -8.99 13.67
CA GLY A 117 0.91 -8.63 12.39
C GLY A 117 0.19 -7.28 12.39
N LYS A 118 0.17 -6.55 13.51
CA LYS A 118 -0.46 -5.23 13.61
C LYS A 118 0.36 -4.19 12.84
N LEU A 119 -0.31 -3.40 12.02
CA LEU A 119 0.30 -2.32 11.25
C LEU A 119 0.23 -1.02 12.06
N HIS A 120 1.38 -0.44 12.37
CA HIS A 120 1.53 0.85 13.01
C HIS A 120 2.05 1.86 11.99
N ILE A 121 1.32 2.97 11.82
CA ILE A 121 1.68 4.08 10.94
C ILE A 121 1.48 5.35 11.75
N VAL A 122 2.52 6.15 11.92
CA VAL A 122 2.47 7.41 12.69
C VAL A 122 1.68 7.26 14.01
N PRO A 123 2.14 6.37 14.92
CA PRO A 123 1.37 5.96 16.10
C PRO A 123 0.97 7.12 17.01
N SER A 124 1.77 8.19 17.07
CA SER A 124 1.47 9.41 17.82
C SER A 124 0.15 10.09 17.42
N LEU A 125 -0.30 9.89 16.17
CA LEU A 125 -1.54 10.46 15.64
C LEU A 125 -2.70 9.45 15.65
N LEU A 126 -2.43 8.17 15.35
CA LEU A 126 -3.48 7.17 15.13
C LEU A 126 -3.83 6.33 16.37
N ASP A 127 -2.91 6.16 17.32
CA ASP A 127 -3.15 5.37 18.53
C ASP A 127 -3.76 6.20 19.68
N LYS A 128 -3.88 7.52 19.48
CA LYS A 128 -4.55 8.43 20.42
C LYS A 128 -6.05 8.14 20.37
N LYS A 129 -6.51 7.33 21.31
CA LYS A 129 -7.92 7.00 21.50
C LYS A 129 -8.70 8.30 21.75
N ASP A 130 -9.63 8.62 20.87
CA ASP A 130 -10.58 9.71 21.09
C ASP A 130 -11.47 9.31 22.27
N ASP A 131 -11.27 9.91 23.44
CA ASP A 131 -12.13 9.77 24.62
C ASP A 131 -13.44 10.59 24.48
N GLY A 132 -13.89 10.85 23.24
CA GLY A 132 -14.98 11.76 22.94
C GLY A 132 -16.10 11.09 22.14
N THR A 133 -17.25 10.90 22.77
CA THR A 133 -18.54 10.46 22.20
C THR A 133 -19.21 11.49 21.26
N GLY A 134 -18.43 12.28 20.53
CA GLY A 134 -18.93 13.20 19.51
C GLY A 134 -19.05 12.48 18.16
N LYS A 135 -20.22 12.56 17.51
CA LYS A 135 -20.29 12.28 16.06
C LYS A 135 -19.29 13.21 15.38
N GLY A 136 -18.19 12.66 14.85
CA GLY A 136 -17.15 13.44 14.18
C GLY A 136 -17.77 14.35 13.12
N ALA A 137 -17.31 15.61 13.07
CA ALA A 137 -17.79 16.56 12.07
C ALA A 137 -17.62 15.95 10.67
N GLU A 138 -18.63 16.12 9.82
CA GLU A 138 -18.55 15.71 8.42
C GLU A 138 -17.49 16.59 7.73
N VAL A 139 -16.44 15.96 7.21
CA VAL A 139 -15.34 16.63 6.51
C VAL A 139 -15.33 16.15 5.07
N GLY A 140 -15.49 17.10 4.15
CA GLY A 140 -15.29 16.91 2.72
C GLY A 140 -13.92 17.43 2.29
N ILE A 141 -13.16 16.60 1.58
CA ILE A 141 -11.88 16.97 0.96
C ILE A 141 -11.99 16.70 -0.54
N GLY A 142 -11.89 17.77 -1.34
CA GLY A 142 -12.00 17.68 -2.80
C GLY A 142 -10.87 16.87 -3.43
N ALA A 143 -9.63 17.18 -3.08
CA ALA A 143 -8.45 16.45 -3.53
C ALA A 143 -7.34 16.39 -2.48
N ILE A 144 -6.63 15.27 -2.43
CA ILE A 144 -5.37 15.09 -1.71
C ILE A 144 -4.33 14.64 -2.74
N GLU A 145 -3.23 15.35 -2.80
CA GLU A 145 -2.12 15.06 -3.72
C GLU A 145 -0.83 14.92 -2.92
N LEU A 146 -0.11 13.84 -3.19
CA LEU A 146 1.24 13.59 -2.71
C LEU A 146 2.19 13.66 -3.89
N LYS A 147 3.25 14.46 -3.72
CA LYS A 147 4.33 14.58 -4.68
C LYS A 147 5.67 14.20 -4.08
N ASP A 148 6.42 13.38 -4.81
CA ASP A 148 7.79 12.97 -4.49
C ASP A 148 7.93 12.37 -3.07
N GLY A 149 6.99 11.50 -2.71
CA GLY A 149 6.98 10.84 -1.41
C GLY A 149 7.94 9.65 -1.29
N VAL A 150 8.27 9.31 -0.04
CA VAL A 150 9.03 8.12 0.36
C VAL A 150 8.27 7.37 1.44
N LEU A 151 8.12 6.06 1.27
CA LEU A 151 7.54 5.16 2.26
C LEU A 151 8.56 4.09 2.64
N GLU A 152 8.83 3.94 3.93
CA GLU A 152 9.61 2.83 4.46
C GLU A 152 8.70 1.90 5.25
N PHE A 153 8.49 0.70 4.72
CA PHE A 153 7.75 -0.35 5.38
C PHE A 153 8.72 -1.33 6.04
N PHE A 154 8.56 -1.52 7.35
CA PHE A 154 9.34 -2.43 8.16
C PHE A 154 8.45 -3.58 8.62
N ASP A 155 8.80 -4.82 8.26
CA ASP A 155 7.98 -5.98 8.58
C ASP A 155 8.70 -6.94 9.53
N ALA A 156 8.24 -6.96 10.78
CA ALA A 156 8.79 -7.83 11.82
C ALA A 156 8.19 -9.24 11.82
N THR A 157 7.20 -9.53 10.95
CA THR A 157 6.58 -10.86 10.87
C THR A 157 7.46 -11.87 10.13
N VAL A 158 8.32 -11.41 9.23
CA VAL A 158 9.08 -12.27 8.32
C VAL A 158 10.53 -12.52 8.77
N ARG A 159 11.14 -11.62 9.55
CA ARG A 159 12.51 -11.80 10.09
C ARG A 159 12.82 -10.81 11.23
N LYS A 160 13.97 -11.03 11.90
CA LYS A 160 14.58 -10.12 12.86
C LYS A 160 16.03 -9.83 12.44
N PRO A 161 16.47 -8.55 12.34
CA PRO A 161 15.69 -7.31 12.48
C PRO A 161 14.57 -7.20 11.42
N PRO A 162 13.56 -6.32 11.60
CA PRO A 162 12.43 -6.18 10.67
C PRO A 162 12.89 -6.00 9.23
N HIS A 163 12.20 -6.66 8.29
CA HIS A 163 12.53 -6.54 6.87
C HIS A 163 12.12 -5.17 6.34
N ARG A 164 13.06 -4.46 5.71
CA ARG A 164 12.82 -3.12 5.19
C ARG A 164 12.48 -3.19 3.71
N ILE A 165 11.35 -2.62 3.35
CA ILE A 165 10.93 -2.31 1.99
C ILE A 165 10.87 -0.79 1.87
N ARG A 166 11.44 -0.24 0.80
CA ARG A 166 11.45 1.21 0.56
C ARG A 166 10.78 1.51 -0.77
N LEU A 167 9.84 2.43 -0.76
CA LEU A 167 9.23 3.02 -1.94
C LEU A 167 9.67 4.48 -2.03
N GLU A 168 10.02 4.92 -3.22
CA GLU A 168 10.44 6.28 -3.54
C GLU A 168 9.64 6.82 -4.72
N GLN A 169 9.77 8.13 -4.97
CA GLN A 169 9.09 8.83 -6.07
C GLN A 169 7.57 8.58 -6.03
N LEU A 170 7.01 8.49 -4.82
CA LEU A 170 5.59 8.22 -4.65
C LEU A 170 4.80 9.45 -5.08
N GLN A 171 3.96 9.24 -6.09
CA GLN A 171 2.95 10.18 -6.53
C GLN A 171 1.60 9.57 -6.17
N ALA A 172 0.76 10.28 -5.43
CA ALA A 172 -0.59 9.79 -5.13
C ALA A 172 -1.62 10.89 -5.27
N ARG A 173 -2.83 10.53 -5.70
CA ARG A 173 -3.98 11.43 -5.77
C ARG A 173 -5.21 10.69 -5.25
N VAL A 174 -5.90 11.33 -4.32
CA VAL A 174 -7.22 10.92 -3.84
C VAL A 174 -8.21 12.05 -4.08
N THR A 175 -9.37 11.79 -4.67
CA THR A 175 -10.41 12.81 -4.87
C THR A 175 -11.71 12.40 -4.22
N ASP A 176 -12.57 13.38 -3.93
CA ASP A 176 -13.93 13.18 -3.44
C ASP A 176 -13.95 12.39 -2.11
N LEU A 177 -13.11 12.80 -1.16
CA LEU A 177 -13.04 12.18 0.16
C LEU A 177 -14.07 12.81 1.10
N HIS A 178 -15.04 12.01 1.53
CA HIS A 178 -16.05 12.42 2.50
C HIS A 178 -16.01 11.48 3.69
N LEU A 179 -15.77 12.03 4.88
CA LEU A 179 -15.69 11.27 6.12
C LEU A 179 -16.69 11.85 7.14
N PRO A 180 -17.46 11.03 7.87
CA PRO A 180 -17.53 9.57 7.84
C PRO A 180 -18.70 9.05 6.96
N ASP A 181 -18.77 9.39 5.67
CA ASP A 181 -19.84 8.88 4.79
C ASP A 181 -19.52 7.45 4.29
N PRO A 182 -20.31 6.43 4.66
CA PRO A 182 -20.08 5.03 4.24
C PRO A 182 -20.33 4.76 2.76
N GLY A 183 -21.11 5.60 2.08
CA GLY A 183 -21.45 5.46 0.66
C GLY A 183 -20.56 6.27 -0.27
N ALA A 184 -19.84 7.27 0.25
CA ALA A 184 -18.98 8.12 -0.55
C ALA A 184 -17.79 7.34 -1.13
N ARG A 185 -17.66 7.40 -2.46
CA ARG A 185 -16.54 6.78 -3.19
C ARG A 185 -15.51 7.83 -3.50
N SER A 186 -14.30 7.60 -3.04
CA SER A 186 -13.13 8.39 -3.42
C SER A 186 -12.38 7.69 -4.54
N LYS A 187 -11.90 8.46 -5.52
CA LYS A 187 -11.01 7.93 -6.56
C LYS A 187 -9.58 7.96 -6.05
N LEU A 188 -8.81 6.93 -6.37
CA LEU A 188 -7.42 6.77 -5.95
C LEU A 188 -6.54 6.48 -7.16
N HIS A 189 -5.38 7.11 -7.16
CA HIS A 189 -4.29 6.84 -8.07
C HIS A 189 -2.99 6.92 -7.27
N LEU A 190 -2.09 5.95 -7.45
CA LEU A 190 -0.77 5.92 -6.85
C LEU A 190 0.22 5.32 -7.83
N ASP A 191 1.37 5.96 -7.99
CA ASP A 191 2.54 5.46 -8.70
C ASP A 191 3.76 5.56 -7.78
N GLY A 192 4.72 4.65 -7.94
CA GLY A 192 5.97 4.71 -7.21
C GLY A 192 7.03 3.74 -7.69
N VAL A 193 8.23 3.91 -7.15
CA VAL A 193 9.39 3.05 -7.39
C VAL A 193 9.67 2.23 -6.15
N LEU A 194 9.59 0.91 -6.27
CA LEU A 194 9.97 -0.02 -5.21
C LEU A 194 11.46 -0.32 -5.30
N LYS A 195 12.23 0.05 -4.28
CA LYS A 195 13.67 -0.15 -4.24
C LYS A 195 14.02 -1.62 -4.05
N GLY A 196 14.82 -2.15 -4.97
CA GLY A 196 15.35 -3.51 -4.90
C GLY A 196 16.82 -3.56 -4.45
N VAL A 197 17.38 -4.76 -4.46
CA VAL A 197 18.81 -5.00 -4.19
C VAL A 197 19.62 -4.88 -5.47
N ARG A 198 19.10 -5.46 -6.56
CA ARG A 198 19.73 -5.48 -7.89
C ARG A 198 19.08 -4.52 -8.88
N SER A 199 17.76 -4.35 -8.80
CA SER A 199 16.98 -3.50 -9.70
C SER A 199 15.76 -2.94 -9.00
N ASP A 200 15.34 -1.74 -9.40
CA ASP A 200 14.11 -1.16 -8.90
C ASP A 200 12.88 -1.64 -9.69
N GLY A 201 11.78 -1.85 -8.98
CA GLY A 201 10.48 -2.15 -9.56
C GLY A 201 9.57 -0.92 -9.61
N LYS A 202 8.47 -1.01 -10.36
CA LYS A 202 7.40 -0.01 -10.38
C LYS A 202 6.15 -0.58 -9.75
N ILE A 203 5.45 0.26 -8.99
CA ILE A 203 4.13 -0.02 -8.44
C ILE A 203 3.13 1.01 -8.97
N ARG A 204 1.93 0.54 -9.30
CA ARG A 204 0.78 1.41 -9.56
C ARG A 204 -0.50 0.84 -8.96
N ILE A 205 -1.31 1.70 -8.39
CA ILE A 205 -2.64 1.40 -7.84
C ILE A 205 -3.63 2.41 -8.41
N ASP A 206 -4.71 1.93 -9.02
CA ASP A 206 -5.78 2.75 -9.58
C ASP A 206 -7.14 2.24 -9.13
N GLY A 207 -8.11 3.12 -8.90
CA GLY A 207 -9.49 2.72 -8.73
C GLY A 207 -10.28 3.61 -7.80
N TRP A 208 -11.20 3.00 -7.04
CA TRP A 208 -12.01 3.71 -6.06
C TRP A 208 -12.14 2.93 -4.75
N MET A 209 -12.38 3.65 -3.66
CA MET A 209 -12.63 3.10 -2.34
C MET A 209 -13.64 3.97 -1.59
N ALA A 210 -14.58 3.32 -0.90
CA ALA A 210 -15.40 3.93 0.12
C ALA A 210 -14.77 3.65 1.48
N PHE A 211 -14.10 4.65 2.07
CA PHE A 211 -13.23 4.45 3.23
C PHE A 211 -13.97 3.94 4.48
N ALA A 212 -15.20 4.42 4.71
CA ALA A 212 -15.97 4.03 5.89
C ALA A 212 -16.54 2.60 5.80
N SER A 213 -16.95 2.14 4.61
CA SER A 213 -17.44 0.76 4.40
C SER A 213 -16.35 -0.24 4.00
N ARG A 214 -15.19 0.26 3.54
CA ARG A 214 -14.06 -0.49 2.95
C ARG A 214 -14.37 -1.13 1.59
N ASP A 215 -15.55 -0.89 1.03
CA ASP A 215 -15.87 -1.32 -0.34
C ASP A 215 -14.93 -0.64 -1.33
N SER A 216 -14.41 -1.39 -2.29
CA SER A 216 -13.41 -0.87 -3.23
C SER A 216 -13.32 -1.70 -4.50
N GLU A 217 -12.80 -1.07 -5.54
CA GLU A 217 -12.36 -1.74 -6.77
C GLU A 217 -11.01 -1.12 -7.14
N LEU A 218 -9.94 -1.91 -7.02
CA LEU A 218 -8.57 -1.45 -7.19
C LEU A 218 -7.82 -2.34 -8.19
N ARG A 219 -7.17 -1.72 -9.17
CA ARG A 219 -6.19 -2.35 -10.04
C ARG A 219 -4.80 -2.09 -9.48
N ASN A 220 -4.12 -3.16 -9.09
CA ASN A 220 -2.77 -3.11 -8.55
C ASN A 220 -1.83 -3.75 -9.56
N THR A 221 -0.76 -3.04 -9.90
CA THR A 221 0.26 -3.54 -10.83
C THR A 221 1.64 -3.39 -10.24
N LEU A 222 2.43 -4.46 -10.31
CA LEU A 222 3.86 -4.45 -10.04
C LEU A 222 4.58 -4.82 -11.32
N ARG A 223 5.71 -4.18 -11.59
CA ARG A 223 6.56 -4.47 -12.74
C ARG A 223 8.03 -4.48 -12.33
N GLY A 224 8.76 -5.51 -12.71
CA GLY A 224 10.20 -5.61 -12.52
C GLY A 224 10.66 -5.62 -11.07
N VAL A 225 9.81 -6.03 -10.12
CA VAL A 225 10.17 -6.03 -8.70
C VAL A 225 11.23 -7.07 -8.42
N ASP A 226 12.36 -6.67 -7.84
CA ASP A 226 13.47 -7.56 -7.53
C ASP A 226 13.08 -8.63 -6.49
N LEU A 227 13.17 -9.89 -6.89
CA LEU A 227 12.83 -11.02 -6.03
C LEU A 227 13.81 -11.20 -4.87
N VAL A 228 15.05 -10.71 -5.00
CA VAL A 228 16.02 -10.73 -3.89
C VAL A 228 15.53 -9.84 -2.74
N ALA A 229 14.93 -8.68 -3.06
CA ALA A 229 14.33 -7.79 -2.06
C ALA A 229 13.08 -8.39 -1.39
N LEU A 230 12.36 -9.28 -2.09
CA LEU A 230 11.16 -9.95 -1.58
C LEU A 230 11.42 -11.32 -0.95
N GLN A 231 12.67 -11.80 -0.92
CA GLN A 231 13.04 -13.12 -0.45
C GLN A 231 12.43 -13.51 0.92
N PRO A 232 12.32 -12.63 1.93
CA PRO A 232 11.70 -12.98 3.22
C PRO A 232 10.21 -13.34 3.15
N TYR A 233 9.50 -12.92 2.09
CA TYR A 233 8.09 -13.26 1.88
C TYR A 233 7.90 -14.58 1.13
N LEU A 234 8.98 -15.14 0.58
CA LEU A 234 8.94 -16.38 -0.16
C LEU A 234 9.15 -17.54 0.82
N LEU A 235 8.04 -18.01 1.42
CA LEU A 235 7.92 -19.00 2.51
C LEU A 235 8.78 -20.28 2.42
N LYS A 236 9.39 -20.58 1.27
CA LYS A 236 10.33 -21.70 1.08
C LYS A 236 11.64 -21.34 0.38
N ALA A 237 11.74 -20.15 -0.21
CA ALA A 237 13.01 -19.67 -0.78
C ALA A 237 13.93 -19.09 0.30
N SER A 238 13.45 -18.88 1.53
CA SER A 238 14.27 -18.47 2.66
C SER A 238 15.29 -19.53 3.12
N GLU A 239 15.07 -20.81 2.85
CA GLU A 239 15.99 -21.90 3.24
C GLU A 239 17.21 -22.06 2.33
N THR A 240 17.10 -21.58 1.08
CA THR A 240 18.13 -21.79 0.04
C THR A 240 18.54 -20.45 -0.53
N GLY A 241 17.57 -19.66 -0.96
CA GLY A 241 17.72 -18.26 -1.34
C GLY A 241 17.24 -17.98 -2.74
N VAL A 242 17.04 -16.70 -3.06
CA VAL A 242 16.87 -16.24 -4.44
C VAL A 242 18.15 -15.56 -4.87
N ARG A 243 18.77 -16.08 -5.93
CA ARG A 243 20.00 -15.52 -6.50
C ARG A 243 19.69 -14.27 -7.33
N LYS A 244 18.70 -14.37 -8.22
CA LYS A 244 18.17 -13.27 -9.05
C LYS A 244 16.79 -13.60 -9.62
N GLY A 245 16.17 -12.58 -10.19
CA GLY A 245 14.90 -12.67 -10.92
C GLY A 245 14.02 -11.46 -10.59
N THR A 246 13.00 -11.23 -11.39
CA THR A 246 12.04 -10.14 -11.17
C THR A 246 10.60 -10.64 -11.16
N LEU A 247 9.73 -9.93 -10.48
CA LEU A 247 8.31 -10.20 -10.32
C LEU A 247 7.48 -9.12 -11.00
N ASP A 248 6.57 -9.57 -11.86
CA ASP A 248 5.45 -8.79 -12.37
C ASP A 248 4.15 -9.32 -11.76
N LEU A 249 3.27 -8.41 -11.36
CA LEU A 249 1.96 -8.73 -10.80
C LEU A 249 0.89 -7.85 -11.45
N ASP A 250 -0.21 -8.46 -11.85
CA ASP A 250 -1.46 -7.79 -12.18
C ASP A 250 -2.55 -8.34 -11.28
N LEU A 251 -3.21 -7.48 -10.50
CA LEU A 251 -4.26 -7.88 -9.56
C LEU A 251 -5.42 -6.89 -9.64
N GLN A 252 -6.61 -7.39 -9.96
CA GLN A 252 -7.84 -6.61 -9.88
C GLN A 252 -8.54 -7.03 -8.60
N SER A 253 -8.66 -6.14 -7.62
CA SER A 253 -9.17 -6.42 -6.29
C SER A 253 -10.51 -5.73 -6.08
N THR A 254 -11.56 -6.50 -5.86
CA THR A 254 -12.88 -5.99 -5.49
C THR A 254 -13.19 -6.38 -4.06
N VAL A 255 -13.41 -5.39 -3.20
CA VAL A 255 -13.94 -5.61 -1.86
C VAL A 255 -15.39 -5.15 -1.84
N LYS A 256 -16.28 -6.04 -1.40
CA LYS A 256 -17.69 -5.71 -1.18
C LYS A 256 -18.19 -6.39 0.09
N ALA A 257 -18.76 -5.62 1.00
CA ALA A 257 -19.31 -6.13 2.26
C ALA A 257 -18.35 -7.08 3.00
N ASN A 258 -17.10 -6.63 3.17
CA ASN A 258 -16.02 -7.38 3.83
C ASN A 258 -15.53 -8.66 3.11
N HIS A 259 -15.98 -8.89 1.88
CA HIS A 259 -15.53 -10.00 1.04
C HIS A 259 -14.61 -9.50 -0.07
N LEU A 260 -13.43 -10.11 -0.19
CA LEU A 260 -12.44 -9.85 -1.21
C LEU A 260 -12.59 -10.87 -2.34
N HIS A 261 -12.67 -10.37 -3.57
CA HIS A 261 -12.49 -11.16 -4.78
C HIS A 261 -11.43 -10.48 -5.65
N ALA A 262 -10.30 -11.16 -5.87
CA ALA A 262 -9.16 -10.58 -6.55
C ALA A 262 -8.48 -11.54 -7.53
N PRO A 263 -8.95 -11.64 -8.78
CA PRO A 263 -8.24 -12.34 -9.85
C PRO A 263 -6.94 -11.62 -10.21
N GLY A 264 -5.89 -12.39 -10.46
CA GLY A 264 -4.59 -11.86 -10.83
C GLY A 264 -3.70 -12.81 -11.60
N SER A 265 -2.59 -12.26 -12.09
CA SER A 265 -1.51 -12.98 -12.74
C SER A 265 -0.19 -12.55 -12.13
N LEU A 266 0.64 -13.53 -11.79
CA LEU A 266 2.01 -13.37 -11.33
C LEU A 266 2.95 -13.90 -12.41
N THR A 267 3.99 -13.16 -12.76
CA THR A 267 5.06 -13.64 -13.63
C THR A 267 6.40 -13.46 -12.95
N LEU A 268 7.16 -14.54 -12.85
CA LEU A 268 8.55 -14.53 -12.40
C LEU A 268 9.44 -14.63 -13.63
N ASN A 269 10.26 -13.59 -13.88
CA ASN A 269 11.18 -13.54 -15.00
C ASN A 269 12.60 -13.87 -14.51
N GLY A 270 13.28 -14.81 -15.16
CA GLY A 270 14.69 -15.08 -14.91
C GLY A 270 15.00 -15.60 -13.50
N LEU A 271 14.05 -16.29 -12.87
CA LEU A 271 14.21 -16.79 -11.50
C LEU A 271 15.37 -17.80 -11.43
N GLU A 272 16.36 -17.48 -10.62
CA GLU A 272 17.41 -18.42 -10.21
C GLU A 272 17.40 -18.51 -8.68
N LEU A 273 17.35 -19.74 -8.18
CA LEU A 273 17.50 -20.02 -6.77
C LEU A 273 18.99 -20.17 -6.43
N GLU A 274 19.32 -19.86 -5.19
CA GLU A 274 20.60 -20.26 -4.61
C GLU A 274 20.67 -21.80 -4.52
N SER A 275 21.88 -22.34 -4.51
CA SER A 275 22.07 -23.79 -4.51
C SER A 275 21.59 -24.43 -3.21
N GLY A 276 20.92 -25.56 -3.32
CA GLY A 276 20.50 -26.38 -2.18
C GLY A 276 19.00 -26.65 -2.16
N GLY A 277 18.59 -27.49 -1.21
CA GLY A 277 17.21 -27.90 -1.00
C GLY A 277 16.65 -28.82 -2.09
N THR A 278 15.68 -29.63 -1.69
CA THR A 278 14.95 -30.50 -2.59
C THR A 278 13.45 -30.21 -2.51
N PHE A 279 12.74 -30.55 -3.58
CA PHE A 279 11.29 -30.59 -3.61
C PHE A 279 10.89 -31.91 -4.27
N MET A 280 10.17 -32.76 -3.52
CA MET A 280 9.76 -34.10 -3.96
C MET A 280 10.93 -34.95 -4.49
N GLY A 281 12.10 -34.88 -3.82
CA GLY A 281 13.30 -35.65 -4.19
C GLY A 281 14.13 -35.07 -5.33
N MET A 282 13.68 -34.00 -6.00
CA MET A 282 14.43 -33.31 -7.03
C MET A 282 15.10 -32.03 -6.50
N PRO A 283 16.28 -31.63 -7.02
CA PRO A 283 16.85 -30.32 -6.73
C PRO A 283 15.86 -29.20 -7.06
N ARG A 284 15.63 -28.26 -6.13
CA ARG A 284 14.64 -27.18 -6.33
C ARG A 284 14.93 -26.35 -7.59
N ALA A 285 16.21 -26.10 -7.88
CA ALA A 285 16.63 -25.40 -9.08
C ALA A 285 16.21 -26.14 -10.36
N ALA A 286 16.23 -27.48 -10.36
CA ALA A 286 15.75 -28.28 -11.48
C ALA A 286 14.24 -28.13 -11.65
N VAL A 287 13.46 -28.23 -10.55
CA VAL A 287 12.00 -28.04 -10.58
C VAL A 287 11.63 -26.66 -11.13
N VAL A 288 12.30 -25.60 -10.67
CA VAL A 288 12.13 -24.24 -11.21
C VAL A 288 12.48 -24.19 -12.71
N GLY A 289 13.55 -24.88 -13.11
CA GLY A 289 13.93 -25.08 -14.51
C GLY A 289 12.80 -25.64 -15.37
N LEU A 290 12.08 -26.65 -14.87
CA LEU A 290 10.98 -27.30 -15.59
C LEU A 290 9.72 -26.43 -15.68
N MET A 291 9.52 -25.49 -14.75
CA MET A 291 8.35 -24.60 -14.74
C MET A 291 8.47 -23.43 -15.73
N LYS A 292 9.70 -23.10 -16.14
CA LYS A 292 10.01 -21.99 -17.03
C LYS A 292 9.52 -22.27 -18.45
N ASP A 293 9.00 -21.23 -19.10
CA ASP A 293 8.72 -21.23 -20.53
C ASP A 293 10.00 -21.01 -21.34
N SER A 294 9.88 -21.01 -22.67
CA SER A 294 11.00 -20.75 -23.60
C SER A 294 11.64 -19.36 -23.46
N HIS A 295 11.01 -18.45 -22.72
CA HIS A 295 11.49 -17.10 -22.43
C HIS A 295 12.01 -16.96 -21.00
N ASP A 296 12.27 -18.07 -20.30
CA ASP A 296 12.77 -18.09 -18.92
C ASP A 296 11.78 -17.49 -17.90
N ARG A 297 10.47 -17.65 -18.16
CA ARG A 297 9.38 -17.10 -17.32
C ARG A 297 8.52 -18.17 -16.69
N ILE A 298 8.05 -17.91 -15.48
CA ILE A 298 7.05 -18.72 -14.78
C ILE A 298 5.82 -17.84 -14.56
N THR A 299 4.76 -18.09 -15.32
CA THR A 299 3.49 -17.37 -15.18
C THR A 299 2.45 -18.22 -14.48
N VAL A 300 1.80 -17.63 -13.48
CA VAL A 300 0.75 -18.24 -12.67
C VAL A 300 -0.45 -17.31 -12.65
N ARG A 301 -1.61 -17.83 -13.03
CA ARG A 301 -2.90 -17.15 -12.81
C ARG A 301 -3.52 -17.67 -11.53
N PHE A 302 -4.08 -16.76 -10.75
CA PHE A 302 -4.70 -17.08 -9.47
C PHE A 302 -5.94 -16.21 -9.25
N VAL A 303 -6.76 -16.62 -8.30
CA VAL A 303 -7.84 -15.80 -7.76
C VAL A 303 -7.69 -15.84 -6.25
N LEU A 304 -7.62 -14.68 -5.61
CA LEU A 304 -7.75 -14.58 -4.15
C LEU A 304 -9.21 -14.33 -3.84
N ASP A 305 -9.82 -15.19 -3.04
CA ASP A 305 -11.22 -15.10 -2.65
C ASP A 305 -11.35 -15.43 -1.17
N GLY A 306 -12.05 -14.60 -0.41
CA GLY A 306 -12.24 -14.80 1.03
C GLY A 306 -12.69 -13.54 1.77
N LYS A 307 -13.02 -13.70 3.04
CA LYS A 307 -13.37 -12.57 3.91
C LYS A 307 -12.10 -11.86 4.40
N LEU A 308 -12.17 -10.55 4.63
CA LEU A 308 -11.02 -9.78 5.12
C LEU A 308 -10.72 -10.00 6.61
N ASP A 309 -11.72 -10.40 7.40
CA ASP A 309 -11.62 -10.66 8.84
C ASP A 309 -11.25 -12.12 9.18
N ASP A 310 -11.54 -13.06 8.27
CA ASP A 310 -11.17 -14.46 8.37
C ASP A 310 -10.38 -14.88 7.10
N PRO A 311 -9.04 -14.78 7.12
CA PRO A 311 -8.17 -14.86 5.94
C PRO A 311 -7.98 -16.27 5.37
N ASN A 312 -9.05 -17.07 5.28
CA ASN A 312 -9.08 -18.37 4.59
C ASN A 312 -9.04 -18.19 3.06
N PHE A 313 -7.97 -17.60 2.55
CA PHE A 313 -7.77 -17.31 1.13
C PHE A 313 -7.52 -18.60 0.36
N LYS A 314 -8.40 -18.90 -0.60
CA LYS A 314 -8.25 -20.07 -1.48
C LYS A 314 -7.44 -19.67 -2.71
N LEU A 315 -6.17 -20.04 -2.74
CA LEU A 315 -5.40 -20.07 -3.99
C LEU A 315 -5.96 -21.20 -4.86
N ASN A 316 -6.58 -20.85 -5.99
CA ASN A 316 -7.23 -21.83 -6.87
C ASN A 316 -6.23 -22.73 -7.61
N GLU A 317 -6.79 -23.70 -8.35
CA GLU A 317 -6.12 -24.76 -9.10
C GLU A 317 -4.98 -24.30 -10.02
N GLY A 318 -4.91 -23.02 -10.43
CA GLY A 318 -3.91 -22.53 -11.39
C GLY A 318 -2.44 -22.78 -11.01
N LEU A 319 -2.10 -22.67 -9.72
CA LEU A 319 -0.77 -23.05 -9.21
C LEU A 319 -0.54 -24.57 -9.33
N PHE A 320 -1.51 -25.37 -8.91
CA PHE A 320 -1.44 -26.83 -8.95
C PHE A 320 -1.41 -27.36 -10.38
N THR A 321 -2.21 -26.83 -11.29
CA THR A 321 -2.24 -27.18 -12.71
C THR A 321 -0.93 -26.81 -13.39
N ARG A 322 -0.30 -25.67 -13.04
CA ARG A 322 1.00 -25.29 -13.61
C ARG A 322 2.12 -26.23 -13.13
N VAL A 323 2.13 -26.57 -11.84
CA VAL A 323 3.05 -27.58 -11.31
C VAL A 323 2.80 -28.94 -11.98
N ALA A 324 1.55 -29.39 -12.05
CA ALA A 324 1.18 -30.68 -12.66
C ALA A 324 1.52 -30.76 -14.15
N SER A 325 1.26 -29.70 -14.92
CA SER A 325 1.62 -29.64 -16.36
C SER A 325 3.14 -29.64 -16.57
N SER A 326 3.89 -28.85 -15.80
CA SER A 326 5.36 -28.83 -15.89
C SER A 326 6.01 -30.19 -15.59
N LEU A 327 5.39 -30.99 -14.72
CA LEU A 327 5.85 -32.36 -14.42
C LEU A 327 5.37 -33.37 -15.48
N GLY A 328 4.16 -33.20 -16.02
CA GLY A 328 3.59 -34.05 -17.07
C GLY A 328 4.36 -33.98 -18.39
N ASP A 329 4.76 -32.77 -18.81
CA ASP A 329 5.52 -32.54 -20.05
C ASP A 329 6.92 -33.18 -20.02
N VAL A 330 7.52 -33.30 -18.83
CA VAL A 330 8.88 -33.83 -18.63
C VAL A 330 8.89 -35.34 -18.46
N LEU A 331 7.83 -35.91 -17.86
CA LEU A 331 7.70 -37.35 -17.67
C LEU A 331 7.21 -38.09 -18.93
N GLY A 332 6.93 -37.38 -20.03
CA GLY A 332 6.59 -37.98 -21.33
C GLY A 332 5.30 -38.82 -21.33
N VAL A 333 4.50 -38.75 -20.27
CA VAL A 333 3.22 -39.45 -20.16
C VAL A 333 2.14 -38.60 -20.80
N SER A 334 2.00 -38.72 -22.12
CA SER A 334 0.73 -38.35 -22.74
C SER A 334 -0.40 -39.15 -22.08
N VAL A 335 -1.57 -38.54 -21.92
CA VAL A 335 -2.77 -39.21 -21.41
C VAL A 335 -3.11 -40.45 -22.27
N GLU A 336 -2.66 -40.50 -23.53
CA GLU A 336 -2.71 -41.66 -24.43
C GLU A 336 -1.84 -42.85 -24.00
N GLY A 337 -0.68 -42.61 -23.37
CA GLY A 337 0.19 -43.66 -22.83
C GLY A 337 -0.42 -44.39 -21.63
N LEU A 338 -1.18 -43.67 -20.80
CA LEU A 338 -1.95 -44.24 -19.68
C LEU A 338 -3.19 -45.00 -20.16
N ALA A 339 -3.83 -44.55 -21.24
CA ALA A 339 -4.96 -45.27 -21.85
C ALA A 339 -4.54 -46.64 -22.43
N LYS A 340 -3.35 -46.74 -23.04
CA LYS A 340 -2.80 -48.03 -23.49
C LYS A 340 -2.34 -48.93 -22.34
N ALA A 341 -1.80 -48.36 -21.27
CA ALA A 341 -1.41 -49.12 -20.08
C ALA A 341 -2.62 -49.67 -19.28
N ALA A 342 -3.73 -48.92 -19.22
CA ALA A 342 -4.97 -49.37 -18.57
C ALA A 342 -5.70 -50.47 -19.35
N GLY A 343 -5.55 -50.54 -20.68
CA GLY A 343 -6.14 -51.58 -21.52
C GLY A 343 -5.51 -52.97 -21.39
N GLY A 344 -4.32 -53.07 -20.79
CA GLY A 344 -3.56 -54.33 -20.67
C GLY A 344 -3.63 -55.04 -19.32
N ILE A 345 -4.26 -54.44 -18.29
CA ILE A 345 -4.17 -54.95 -16.92
C ILE A 345 -5.48 -55.63 -16.51
N GLY A 346 -5.50 -56.95 -16.60
CA GLY A 346 -6.59 -57.79 -16.11
C GLY A 346 -6.78 -57.71 -14.58
N ARG A 347 -7.82 -58.41 -14.09
CA ARG A 347 -8.41 -58.40 -12.72
C ARG A 347 -7.47 -58.24 -11.51
N LYS A 348 -6.17 -58.58 -11.60
CA LYS A 348 -5.19 -58.38 -10.52
C LYS A 348 -4.73 -56.92 -10.32
N GLY A 349 -4.89 -56.03 -11.31
CA GLY A 349 -4.53 -54.61 -11.16
C GLY A 349 -5.54 -53.78 -10.36
N VAL A 350 -6.79 -54.22 -10.31
CA VAL A 350 -7.88 -53.48 -9.66
C VAL A 350 -7.77 -53.54 -8.13
N GLU A 351 -7.26 -54.64 -7.58
CA GLU A 351 -7.02 -54.77 -6.13
C GLU A 351 -5.81 -53.94 -5.65
N ALA A 352 -4.76 -53.82 -6.47
CA ALA A 352 -3.60 -52.99 -6.16
C ALA A 352 -3.92 -51.48 -6.27
N ALA A 353 -4.77 -51.09 -7.21
CA ALA A 353 -5.22 -49.69 -7.37
C ALA A 353 -6.16 -49.24 -6.23
N GLY A 354 -7.00 -50.13 -5.71
CA GLY A 354 -7.89 -49.83 -4.58
C GLY A 354 -7.14 -49.49 -3.28
N GLY A 355 -6.02 -50.18 -3.02
CA GLY A 355 -5.16 -49.91 -1.86
C GLY A 355 -4.40 -48.57 -1.95
N ALA A 356 -3.94 -48.20 -3.14
CA ALA A 356 -3.22 -46.95 -3.38
C ALA A 356 -4.15 -45.71 -3.29
N ALA A 357 -5.38 -45.81 -3.80
CA ALA A 357 -6.37 -44.73 -3.71
C ALA A 357 -6.81 -44.44 -2.26
N ALA A 358 -6.94 -45.47 -1.43
CA ALA A 358 -7.24 -45.32 -0.01
C ALA A 358 -6.09 -44.66 0.79
N GLY A 359 -4.83 -44.96 0.41
CA GLY A 359 -3.64 -44.34 0.99
C GLY A 359 -3.51 -42.85 0.68
N ILE A 360 -3.80 -42.46 -0.57
CA ILE A 360 -3.77 -41.06 -1.02
C ILE A 360 -4.91 -40.26 -0.36
N GLY A 361 -6.11 -40.84 -0.22
CA GLY A 361 -7.22 -40.20 0.50
C GLY A 361 -6.92 -39.89 1.97
N LYS A 362 -6.12 -40.74 2.64
CA LYS A 362 -5.65 -40.51 4.02
C LYS A 362 -4.58 -39.44 4.10
N ALA A 363 -3.66 -39.39 3.13
CA ALA A 363 -2.60 -38.37 3.06
C ALA A 363 -3.17 -36.97 2.79
N VAL A 364 -4.19 -36.84 1.93
CA VAL A 364 -4.84 -35.56 1.64
C VAL A 364 -5.66 -35.05 2.84
N ARG A 365 -6.34 -35.94 3.59
CA ARG A 365 -7.09 -35.55 4.80
C ARG A 365 -6.17 -35.10 5.94
N GLY A 366 -4.91 -35.55 5.97
CA GLY A 366 -3.90 -35.09 6.94
C GLY A 366 -3.29 -33.72 6.62
N ILE A 367 -3.38 -33.24 5.37
CA ILE A 367 -2.81 -31.94 4.94
C ILE A 367 -3.79 -30.78 5.17
N PHE A 368 -5.10 -31.04 5.19
CA PHE A 368 -6.15 -30.02 5.38
C PHE A 368 -6.97 -30.21 6.66
N GLY A 369 -6.51 -31.08 7.56
CA GLY A 369 -7.22 -31.55 8.74
C GLY A 369 -6.49 -31.30 10.06
N ARG A 370 -6.09 -30.06 10.33
CA ARG A 370 -6.36 -29.31 11.57
C ARG A 370 -5.67 -27.96 11.53
#